data_AF-A0A962ELS6-F1
#
_entry.id   AF-A0A962ELS6-F1
#
_cell.length_a   1.000
_cell.length_b   1.000
_cell.length_c   1.000
_cell.angle_alpha   90.00
_cell.angle_beta   90.00
_cell.angle_gamma   90.00
#
_symmetry.space_group_name_H-M   'P 1'
#
loop_
_entity.id
_entity.type
_entity.pdbx_description
1 polymer ?
#
loop_
_entity_poly.entity_id
_entity_poly.type
_entity_poly.pdbx_seq_one_letter_code
_entity_poly.pdbx_strand_id
1 'polypeptide(L)'
;MLGKLFKPRWQHQNPDIRRQAIEKLDECNEKHQRILAGIALDEKQHDLQGIAIGKLSSIEDLGRVLAATPSITVSQTVAKRINTLLEKKPETEDALVRLISQSEDNRVVAGLIAGSHRPELQQKLMESCQNEDCLLLIANTAPLAKTRQLAAEKIQNTALLEALAKTSKGHDKTLYRIARDRLKSLRDNIRKDEKIQQTLVSLCEKTEGLSRSAFTPLLPNQLQHLKQQWQEAQGSLSELDSRFQQAAEQCQTLIESHAG
;
A
#
# COMPACT_ATOMS: atom_id res chain seq x y z
N MET A 1 -36.36 -6.34 43.01
CA MET A 1 -35.58 -6.30 41.76
C MET A 1 -36.52 -5.95 40.59
N LEU A 2 -36.59 -4.67 40.19
CA LEU A 2 -37.53 -4.16 39.17
C LEU A 2 -36.79 -3.23 38.17
N GLY A 3 -35.67 -3.71 37.61
CA GLY A 3 -34.76 -2.86 36.83
C GLY A 3 -34.80 -3.01 35.30
N LYS A 4 -35.72 -3.81 34.72
CA LYS A 4 -35.71 -4.13 33.27
C LYS A 4 -37.07 -4.07 32.58
N LEU A 5 -38.01 -3.26 33.06
CA LEU A 5 -39.37 -3.23 32.50
C LEU A 5 -39.54 -2.33 31.27
N PHE A 6 -38.58 -1.47 30.94
CA PHE A 6 -38.64 -0.65 29.72
C PHE A 6 -37.32 -0.69 28.98
N LYS A 7 -37.38 -1.05 27.68
CA LYS A 7 -36.26 -0.86 26.78
C LYS A 7 -35.96 0.64 26.67
N PRO A 8 -34.68 1.05 26.72
CA PRO A 8 -34.34 2.46 26.60
C PRO A 8 -34.83 3.01 25.25
N ARG A 9 -35.11 4.33 25.19
CA ARG A 9 -35.77 4.95 24.02
C ARG A 9 -35.01 4.74 22.69
N TRP A 10 -33.69 4.58 22.74
CA TRP A 10 -32.87 4.27 21.58
C TRP A 10 -33.05 2.84 21.04
N GLN A 11 -33.76 1.94 21.74
CA GLN A 11 -34.16 0.61 21.27
C GLN A 11 -35.65 0.53 20.88
N HIS A 12 -36.34 1.67 20.81
CA HIS A 12 -37.77 1.71 20.48
C HIS A 12 -38.03 1.26 19.03
N GLN A 13 -39.20 0.70 18.72
CA GLN A 13 -39.52 0.24 17.35
C GLN A 13 -39.66 1.39 16.35
N ASN A 14 -40.26 2.50 16.77
CA ASN A 14 -40.38 3.72 15.96
C ASN A 14 -38.99 4.39 15.76
N PRO A 15 -38.55 4.59 14.50
CA PRO A 15 -37.25 5.19 14.17
C PRO A 15 -37.08 6.64 14.62
N ASP A 16 -38.14 7.44 14.65
CA ASP A 16 -38.08 8.85 15.08
C ASP A 16 -37.83 8.96 16.59
N ILE A 17 -38.40 8.03 17.37
CA ILE A 17 -38.14 7.95 18.81
C ILE A 17 -36.68 7.54 19.06
N ARG A 18 -36.12 6.62 18.25
CA ARG A 18 -34.70 6.28 18.32
C ARG A 18 -33.82 7.47 17.95
N ARG A 19 -34.11 8.16 16.85
CA ARG A 19 -33.40 9.37 16.40
C ARG A 19 -33.28 10.40 17.53
N GLN A 20 -34.41 10.81 18.10
CA GLN A 20 -34.44 11.78 19.20
C GLN A 20 -33.64 11.31 20.42
N ALA A 21 -33.64 10.00 20.70
CA ALA A 21 -32.87 9.44 21.81
C ALA A 21 -31.36 9.49 21.54
N ILE A 22 -30.92 9.13 20.34
CA ILE A 22 -29.51 9.16 19.92
C ILE A 22 -29.00 10.60 19.88
N GLU A 23 -29.80 11.54 19.38
CA GLU A 23 -29.48 12.96 19.35
C GLU A 23 -29.28 13.56 20.74
N LYS A 24 -29.92 13.01 21.77
CA LYS A 24 -29.75 13.43 23.18
C LYS A 24 -28.55 12.80 23.89
N LEU A 25 -27.92 11.77 23.32
CA LEU A 25 -26.71 11.18 23.90
C LEU A 25 -25.55 12.18 23.79
N ASP A 26 -24.95 12.50 24.93
CA ASP A 26 -23.80 13.40 25.07
C ASP A 26 -22.49 12.70 24.64
N GLU A 27 -21.71 13.34 23.77
CA GLU A 27 -20.42 12.84 23.30
C GLU A 27 -19.32 12.90 24.37
N CYS A 28 -19.46 13.71 25.40
CA CYS A 28 -18.48 13.83 26.49
C CYS A 28 -18.73 12.84 27.64
N ASN A 29 -19.86 12.13 27.64
CA ASN A 29 -20.24 11.22 28.71
C ASN A 29 -19.79 9.78 28.42
N GLU A 30 -18.97 9.18 29.29
CA GLU A 30 -18.44 7.81 29.10
C GLU A 30 -19.51 6.73 28.97
N LYS A 31 -20.62 6.83 29.72
CA LYS A 31 -21.71 5.86 29.63
C LYS A 31 -22.44 6.00 28.30
N HIS A 32 -22.64 7.23 27.84
CA HIS A 32 -23.23 7.48 26.53
C HIS A 32 -22.31 7.02 25.40
N GLN A 33 -20.98 7.16 25.51
CA GLN A 33 -20.04 6.61 24.53
C GLN A 33 -20.19 5.10 24.36
N ARG A 34 -20.35 4.34 25.46
CA ARG A 34 -20.61 2.89 25.38
C ARG A 34 -21.94 2.58 24.66
N ILE A 35 -22.97 3.39 24.90
CA ILE A 35 -24.27 3.24 24.21
C ILE A 35 -24.13 3.59 22.72
N LEU A 36 -23.47 4.70 22.39
CA LEU A 36 -23.21 5.14 21.02
C LEU A 36 -22.41 4.10 20.23
N ALA A 37 -21.38 3.49 20.85
CA ALA A 37 -20.60 2.42 20.22
C ALA A 37 -21.47 1.19 19.92
N GLY A 38 -22.34 0.77 20.84
CA GLY A 38 -23.30 -0.30 20.59
C GLY A 38 -24.26 0.03 19.45
N ILE A 39 -24.81 1.24 19.42
CA ILE A 39 -25.72 1.69 18.35
C ILE A 39 -24.99 1.74 17.00
N ALA A 40 -23.75 2.23 16.98
CA ALA A 40 -22.95 2.30 15.75
C ALA A 40 -22.65 0.91 15.16
N LEU A 41 -22.60 -0.13 15.99
CA LEU A 41 -22.37 -1.52 15.56
C LEU A 41 -23.66 -2.25 15.18
N ASP A 42 -24.75 -2.06 15.92
CA ASP A 42 -25.95 -2.89 15.84
C ASP A 42 -27.13 -2.23 15.08
N GLU A 43 -27.12 -0.91 14.88
CA GLU A 43 -28.25 -0.19 14.24
C GLU A 43 -28.34 -0.51 12.75
N LYS A 44 -29.54 -0.93 12.33
CA LYS A 44 -29.83 -1.38 10.96
C LYS A 44 -30.18 -0.23 10.03
N GLN A 45 -30.67 0.88 10.57
CA GLN A 45 -30.95 2.08 9.78
C GLN A 45 -29.71 2.96 9.66
N HIS A 46 -29.17 3.04 8.44
CA HIS A 46 -27.92 3.77 8.15
C HIS A 46 -27.93 5.23 8.63
N ASP A 47 -29.06 5.94 8.54
CA ASP A 47 -29.14 7.32 9.03
C ASP A 47 -28.93 7.40 10.55
N LEU A 48 -29.55 6.48 11.31
CA LEU A 48 -29.43 6.45 12.76
C LEU A 48 -28.05 5.95 13.20
N GLN A 49 -27.53 4.95 12.51
CA GLN A 49 -26.15 4.47 12.66
C GLN A 49 -25.16 5.63 12.45
N GLY A 50 -25.36 6.43 11.40
CA GLY A 50 -24.54 7.59 11.08
C GLY A 50 -24.55 8.66 12.17
N ILE A 51 -25.70 8.93 12.80
CA ILE A 51 -25.78 9.86 13.94
C ILE A 51 -24.95 9.36 15.12
N ALA A 52 -25.00 8.04 15.40
CA ALA A 52 -24.20 7.46 16.48
C ALA A 52 -22.69 7.54 16.17
N ILE A 53 -22.27 7.16 14.96
CA ILE A 53 -20.88 7.26 14.49
C ILE A 53 -20.38 8.70 14.62
N GLY A 54 -21.20 9.68 14.24
CA GLY A 54 -20.88 11.11 14.29
C GLY A 54 -20.60 11.65 15.70
N LYS A 55 -20.89 10.88 16.75
CA LYS A 55 -20.67 11.24 18.16
C LYS A 55 -19.61 10.39 18.87
N LEU A 56 -19.03 9.38 18.21
CA LEU A 56 -18.00 8.53 18.82
C LEU A 56 -16.72 9.32 19.11
N SER A 57 -16.10 9.11 20.27
CA SER A 57 -14.88 9.84 20.66
C SER A 57 -13.59 9.03 20.54
N SER A 58 -13.67 7.72 20.29
CA SER A 58 -12.51 6.81 20.20
C SER A 58 -12.24 6.40 18.76
N ILE A 59 -10.96 6.42 18.37
CA ILE A 59 -10.49 5.91 17.08
C ILE A 59 -10.65 4.39 17.01
N GLU A 60 -10.47 3.69 18.13
CA GLU A 60 -10.69 2.25 18.24
C GLU A 60 -12.16 1.86 17.98
N ASP A 61 -13.12 2.62 18.51
CA ASP A 61 -14.55 2.41 18.23
C ASP A 61 -14.88 2.59 16.76
N LEU A 62 -14.31 3.63 16.14
CA LEU A 62 -14.46 3.90 14.71
C LEU A 62 -13.84 2.78 13.85
N GLY A 63 -12.69 2.24 14.25
CA GLY A 63 -12.08 1.07 13.63
C GLY A 63 -12.97 -0.17 13.72
N ARG A 64 -13.59 -0.41 14.88
CA ARG A 64 -14.55 -1.51 15.07
C ARG A 64 -15.78 -1.39 14.16
N VAL A 65 -16.31 -0.18 14.00
CA VAL A 65 -17.42 0.10 13.08
C VAL A 65 -17.03 -0.21 11.63
N LEU A 66 -15.83 0.21 11.19
CA LEU A 66 -15.31 -0.09 9.85
C LEU A 66 -15.18 -1.61 9.61
N ALA A 67 -14.73 -2.36 10.61
CA ALA A 67 -14.58 -3.81 10.53
C ALA A 67 -15.95 -4.53 10.44
N ALA A 68 -16.92 -4.07 11.24
CA ALA A 68 -18.22 -4.71 11.35
C ALA A 68 -19.17 -4.39 10.19
N THR A 69 -19.13 -3.16 9.66
CA THR A 69 -20.09 -2.69 8.64
C THR A 69 -19.38 -2.24 7.36
N PRO A 70 -19.17 -3.14 6.38
CA PRO A 70 -18.57 -2.79 5.10
C PRO A 70 -19.56 -2.00 4.25
N SER A 71 -19.52 -0.68 4.34
CA SER A 71 -20.37 0.23 3.57
C SER A 71 -19.63 1.51 3.25
N ILE A 72 -19.75 1.99 2.00
CA ILE A 72 -19.09 3.23 1.57
C ILE A 72 -19.62 4.44 2.36
N THR A 73 -20.91 4.42 2.70
CA THR A 73 -21.56 5.47 3.50
C THR A 73 -21.06 5.47 4.94
N VAL A 74 -20.85 4.28 5.51
CA VAL A 74 -20.25 4.13 6.85
C VAL A 74 -18.80 4.62 6.82
N SER A 75 -17.99 4.18 5.85
CA SER A 75 -16.60 4.62 5.72
C SER A 75 -16.48 6.13 5.56
N GLN A 76 -17.37 6.76 4.79
CA GLN A 76 -17.41 8.22 4.65
C GLN A 76 -17.81 8.93 5.95
N THR A 77 -18.77 8.38 6.70
CA THR A 77 -19.19 8.93 7.99
C THR A 77 -18.09 8.81 9.04
N VAL A 78 -17.42 7.65 9.09
CA VAL A 78 -16.24 7.42 9.94
C VAL A 78 -15.11 8.38 9.58
N ALA A 79 -14.77 8.50 8.29
CA ALA A 79 -13.73 9.43 7.83
C ALA A 79 -14.02 10.87 8.25
N LYS A 80 -15.26 11.35 8.08
CA LYS A 80 -15.69 12.68 8.56
C LYS A 80 -15.49 12.83 10.06
N ARG A 81 -15.89 11.82 10.86
CA ARG A 81 -15.73 11.87 12.32
C ARG A 81 -14.25 11.87 12.74
N ILE A 82 -13.41 11.05 12.12
CA ILE A 82 -11.96 11.04 12.36
C ILE A 82 -11.39 12.43 12.10
N ASN A 83 -11.75 13.07 10.98
CA ASN A 83 -11.28 14.42 10.68
C ASN A 83 -11.70 15.43 11.77
N THR A 84 -12.96 15.39 12.22
CA THR A 84 -13.43 16.24 13.32
C THR A 84 -12.68 15.98 14.63
N LEU A 85 -12.34 14.72 14.94
CA LEU A 85 -11.57 14.38 16.12
C LEU A 85 -10.13 14.90 16.02
N LEU A 86 -9.48 14.73 14.86
CA LEU A 86 -8.13 15.24 14.61
C LEU A 86 -8.05 16.76 14.69
N GLU A 87 -9.07 17.48 14.23
CA GLU A 87 -9.17 18.94 14.32
C GLU A 87 -9.30 19.42 15.77
N LYS A 88 -10.08 18.71 16.60
CA LYS A 88 -10.33 19.08 18.00
C LYS A 88 -9.24 18.59 18.97
N LYS A 89 -8.62 17.45 18.65
CA LYS A 89 -7.71 16.68 19.52
C LYS A 89 -6.55 16.11 18.71
N PRO A 90 -5.52 16.92 18.39
CA PRO A 90 -4.37 16.46 17.61
C PRO A 90 -3.67 15.24 18.20
N GLU A 91 -3.74 15.02 19.51
CA GLU A 91 -3.20 13.84 20.21
C GLU A 91 -3.85 12.51 19.77
N THR A 92 -5.00 12.55 19.10
CA THR A 92 -5.63 11.35 18.50
C THR A 92 -4.86 10.80 17.29
N GLU A 93 -3.90 11.56 16.76
CA GLU A 93 -3.03 11.13 15.67
C GLU A 93 -2.24 9.86 16.02
N ASP A 94 -1.68 9.77 17.23
CA ASP A 94 -0.88 8.60 17.63
C ASP A 94 -1.75 7.35 17.77
N ALA A 95 -2.99 7.49 18.25
CA ALA A 95 -3.95 6.39 18.29
C ALA A 95 -4.31 5.90 16.89
N LEU A 96 -4.45 6.83 15.93
CA LEU A 96 -4.73 6.52 14.52
C LEU A 96 -3.58 5.77 13.86
N VAL A 97 -2.35 6.27 14.02
CA VAL A 97 -1.13 5.61 13.51
C VAL A 97 -0.99 4.21 14.11
N ARG A 98 -1.13 4.09 15.44
CA ARG A 98 -1.04 2.80 16.14
C ARG A 98 -2.06 1.80 15.61
N LEU A 99 -3.32 2.21 15.44
CA LEU A 99 -4.38 1.32 14.98
C LEU A 99 -4.16 0.88 13.53
N ILE A 100 -3.69 1.79 12.66
CA ILE A 100 -3.32 1.44 11.27
C ILE A 100 -2.20 0.40 11.25
N SER A 101 -1.14 0.61 12.03
CA SER A 101 0.01 -0.31 12.04
C SER A 101 -0.30 -1.69 12.65
N GLN A 102 -1.34 -1.79 13.48
CA GLN A 102 -1.73 -3.04 14.14
C GLN A 102 -2.87 -3.78 13.43
N SER A 103 -3.52 -3.15 12.44
CA SER A 103 -4.68 -3.70 11.76
C SER A 103 -4.28 -4.54 10.56
N GLU A 104 -4.74 -5.78 10.52
CA GLU A 104 -4.61 -6.68 9.36
C GLU A 104 -5.76 -6.51 8.34
N ASP A 105 -6.87 -5.88 8.73
CA ASP A 105 -8.00 -5.63 7.81
C ASP A 105 -7.73 -4.37 6.97
N ASN A 106 -7.42 -4.59 5.70
CA ASN A 106 -7.19 -3.54 4.70
C ASN A 106 -8.35 -2.53 4.60
N ARG A 107 -9.59 -2.94 4.87
CA ARG A 107 -10.75 -2.03 4.81
C ARG A 107 -10.76 -1.08 5.99
N VAL A 108 -10.39 -1.56 7.17
CA VAL A 108 -10.22 -0.73 8.37
C VAL A 108 -9.11 0.27 8.10
N VAL A 109 -7.94 -0.19 7.67
CA VAL A 109 -6.80 0.69 7.35
C VAL A 109 -7.19 1.74 6.30
N ALA A 110 -7.84 1.33 5.21
CA ALA A 110 -8.28 2.26 4.16
C ALA A 110 -9.28 3.32 4.69
N GLY A 111 -10.25 2.90 5.51
CA GLY A 111 -11.22 3.81 6.10
C GLY A 111 -10.60 4.80 7.09
N LEU A 112 -9.61 4.35 7.87
CA LEU A 112 -8.85 5.18 8.81
C LEU A 112 -8.01 6.23 8.07
N ILE A 113 -7.29 5.82 7.01
CA ILE A 113 -6.47 6.72 6.19
C ILE A 113 -7.33 7.76 5.47
N ALA A 114 -8.51 7.38 4.99
CA ALA A 114 -9.46 8.29 4.34
C ALA A 114 -9.97 9.41 5.26
N GLY A 115 -9.85 9.26 6.59
CA GLY A 115 -10.29 10.24 7.57
C GLY A 115 -9.31 11.38 7.83
N SER A 116 -8.09 11.35 7.27
CA SER A 116 -7.13 12.44 7.41
C SER A 116 -7.07 13.29 6.15
N HIS A 117 -7.28 14.60 6.30
CA HIS A 117 -7.18 15.58 5.20
C HIS A 117 -5.91 16.43 5.27
N ARG A 118 -5.15 16.37 6.38
CA ARG A 118 -3.88 17.08 6.52
C ARG A 118 -2.80 16.39 5.67
N PRO A 119 -2.12 17.08 4.74
CA PRO A 119 -1.16 16.44 3.82
C PRO A 119 -0.04 15.68 4.53
N GLU A 120 0.57 16.29 5.55
CA GLU A 120 1.68 15.68 6.32
C GLU A 120 1.25 14.41 7.04
N LEU A 121 0.10 14.44 7.71
CA LEU A 121 -0.46 13.26 8.36
C LEU A 121 -0.84 12.21 7.32
N GLN A 122 -1.49 12.59 6.23
CA GLN A 122 -1.87 11.64 5.19
C GLN A 122 -0.64 10.92 4.60
N GLN A 123 0.47 11.64 4.41
CA GLN A 123 1.73 11.03 4.01
C GLN A 123 2.23 10.04 5.06
N LYS A 124 2.30 10.43 6.34
CA LYS A 124 2.71 9.57 7.46
C LYS A 124 1.84 8.30 7.57
N LEU A 125 0.52 8.43 7.42
CA LEU A 125 -0.40 7.29 7.46
C LEU A 125 -0.19 6.36 6.25
N MET A 126 0.02 6.93 5.06
CA MET A 126 0.32 6.16 3.86
C MET A 126 1.68 5.44 3.93
N GLU A 127 2.65 5.96 4.69
CA GLU A 127 3.93 5.30 4.95
C GLU A 127 3.78 4.12 5.94
N SER A 128 2.79 4.20 6.82
CA SER A 128 2.43 3.11 7.74
C SER A 128 1.67 1.97 7.03
N CYS A 129 1.12 2.22 5.84
CA CYS A 129 0.41 1.22 5.03
C CYS A 129 1.38 0.51 4.06
N GLN A 130 1.79 -0.70 4.41
CA GLN A 130 2.72 -1.51 3.59
C GLN A 130 1.99 -2.48 2.64
N ASN A 131 0.70 -2.74 2.86
CA ASN A 131 -0.05 -3.69 2.06
C ASN A 131 -0.56 -3.02 0.77
N GLU A 132 -0.07 -3.48 -0.39
CA GLU A 132 -0.48 -2.92 -1.68
C GLU A 132 -1.96 -3.15 -2.03
N ASP A 133 -2.61 -4.20 -1.51
CA ASP A 133 -4.06 -4.39 -1.66
C ASP A 133 -4.84 -3.30 -0.90
N CYS A 134 -4.32 -2.87 0.26
CA CYS A 134 -4.87 -1.72 0.97
C CYS A 134 -4.67 -0.43 0.16
N LEU A 135 -3.50 -0.23 -0.43
CA LEU A 135 -3.25 0.92 -1.32
C LEU A 135 -4.19 0.92 -2.52
N LEU A 136 -4.44 -0.25 -3.13
CA LEU A 136 -5.43 -0.40 -4.21
C LEU A 136 -6.84 -0.02 -3.72
N LEU A 137 -7.23 -0.47 -2.53
CA LEU A 137 -8.53 -0.12 -1.97
C LEU A 137 -8.66 1.39 -1.76
N ILE A 138 -7.66 2.03 -1.13
CA ILE A 138 -7.62 3.48 -0.92
C ILE A 138 -7.68 4.23 -2.25
N ALA A 139 -6.90 3.78 -3.25
CA ALA A 139 -6.88 4.36 -4.59
C ALA A 139 -8.25 4.31 -5.26
N ASN A 140 -9.08 3.30 -5.00
CA ASN A 140 -10.41 3.17 -5.58
C ASN A 140 -11.50 3.90 -4.77
N THR A 141 -11.41 3.94 -3.44
CA THR A 141 -12.55 4.32 -2.59
C THR A 141 -12.37 5.61 -1.81
N ALA A 142 -11.16 6.17 -1.73
CA ALA A 142 -10.94 7.36 -0.93
C ALA A 142 -11.76 8.56 -1.46
N PRO A 143 -12.44 9.32 -0.58
CA PRO A 143 -13.30 10.42 -0.99
C PRO A 143 -12.50 11.55 -1.65
N LEU A 144 -11.29 11.84 -1.15
CA LEU A 144 -10.42 12.86 -1.70
C LEU A 144 -9.59 12.33 -2.87
N ALA A 145 -9.60 13.07 -3.98
CA ALA A 145 -8.82 12.72 -5.16
C ALA A 145 -7.31 12.65 -4.88
N LYS A 146 -6.78 13.55 -4.04
CA LYS A 146 -5.36 13.55 -3.70
C LYS A 146 -4.94 12.28 -2.95
N THR A 147 -5.77 11.79 -2.03
CA THR A 147 -5.56 10.51 -1.32
C THR A 147 -5.50 9.34 -2.29
N ARG A 148 -6.42 9.31 -3.28
CA ARG A 148 -6.42 8.27 -4.32
C ARG A 148 -5.11 8.28 -5.13
N GLN A 149 -4.65 9.47 -5.50
CA GLN A 149 -3.40 9.64 -6.26
C GLN A 149 -2.18 9.19 -5.46
N LEU A 150 -2.06 9.60 -4.19
CA LEU A 150 -0.95 9.20 -3.31
C LEU A 150 -0.88 7.68 -3.12
N ALA A 151 -2.03 7.02 -2.97
CA ALA A 151 -2.07 5.57 -2.88
C ALA A 151 -1.60 4.91 -4.19
N ALA A 152 -2.10 5.38 -5.33
CA ALA A 152 -1.74 4.84 -6.64
C ALA A 152 -0.24 5.00 -6.99
N GLU A 153 0.37 6.10 -6.56
CA GLU A 153 1.81 6.35 -6.76
C GLU A 153 2.70 5.36 -5.99
N LYS A 154 2.20 4.80 -4.87
CA LYS A 154 2.94 3.86 -4.02
C LYS A 154 2.85 2.40 -4.48
N ILE A 155 1.86 2.03 -5.29
CA ILE A 155 1.71 0.66 -5.79
C ILE A 155 2.89 0.31 -6.71
N GLN A 156 3.53 -0.84 -6.46
CA GLN A 156 4.64 -1.39 -7.23
C GLN A 156 4.28 -2.69 -7.95
N ASN A 157 3.17 -3.33 -7.56
CA ASN A 157 2.66 -4.52 -8.20
C ASN A 157 1.96 -4.18 -9.52
N THR A 158 2.45 -4.76 -10.62
CA THR A 158 1.93 -4.54 -11.97
C THR A 158 0.49 -5.01 -12.13
N ALA A 159 0.09 -6.12 -11.51
CA ALA A 159 -1.28 -6.64 -11.57
C ALA A 159 -2.28 -5.71 -10.86
N LEU A 160 -1.88 -5.12 -9.72
CA LEU A 160 -2.72 -4.15 -9.00
C LEU A 160 -2.85 -2.84 -9.79
N LEU A 161 -1.78 -2.38 -10.45
CA LEU A 161 -1.84 -1.21 -11.33
C LEU A 161 -2.72 -1.45 -12.57
N GLU A 162 -2.72 -2.67 -13.12
CA GLU A 162 -3.63 -3.05 -14.20
C GLU A 162 -5.09 -3.03 -13.75
N ALA A 163 -5.38 -3.60 -12.56
CA ALA A 163 -6.70 -3.55 -11.95
C ALA A 163 -7.16 -2.10 -11.72
N LEU A 164 -6.28 -1.25 -11.17
CA LEU A 164 -6.56 0.17 -10.94
C LEU A 164 -6.81 0.94 -12.25
N ALA A 165 -6.01 0.68 -13.29
CA ALA A 165 -6.24 1.29 -14.60
C ALA A 165 -7.59 0.87 -15.19
N LYS A 166 -8.01 -0.38 -14.97
CA LYS A 166 -9.32 -0.86 -15.43
C LYS A 166 -10.47 -0.17 -14.70
N THR A 167 -10.41 -0.05 -13.37
CA THR A 167 -11.49 0.54 -12.57
C THR A 167 -11.60 2.06 -12.72
N SER A 168 -10.48 2.75 -12.92
CA SER A 168 -10.45 4.22 -13.08
C SER A 168 -10.78 4.70 -14.49
N LYS A 169 -10.74 3.81 -15.50
CA LYS A 169 -10.97 4.17 -16.90
C LYS A 169 -12.38 4.78 -17.09
N GLY A 170 -12.43 6.01 -17.60
CA GLY A 170 -13.69 6.73 -17.86
C GLY A 170 -14.33 7.39 -16.63
N HIS A 171 -13.80 7.14 -15.42
CA HIS A 171 -14.35 7.66 -14.16
C HIS A 171 -13.38 8.60 -13.43
N ASP A 172 -12.08 8.32 -13.46
CA ASP A 172 -11.04 9.16 -12.86
C ASP A 172 -9.82 9.21 -13.81
N LYS A 173 -9.81 10.20 -14.72
CA LYS A 173 -8.79 10.36 -15.77
C LYS A 173 -7.38 10.50 -15.19
N THR A 174 -7.23 11.19 -14.05
CA THR A 174 -5.94 11.41 -13.42
C THR A 174 -5.41 10.13 -12.81
N LEU A 175 -6.26 9.41 -12.06
CA LEU A 175 -5.91 8.12 -11.48
C LEU A 175 -5.56 7.08 -12.55
N TYR A 176 -6.33 7.04 -13.65
CA TYR A 176 -6.05 6.19 -14.80
C TYR A 176 -4.67 6.46 -15.39
N ARG A 177 -4.33 7.75 -15.57
CA ARG A 177 -3.00 8.15 -16.08
C ARG A 177 -1.89 7.71 -15.14
N ILE A 178 -2.02 7.95 -13.83
CA ILE A 178 -1.03 7.53 -12.82
C ILE A 178 -0.80 6.01 -12.90
N ALA A 179 -1.88 5.22 -12.93
CA ALA A 179 -1.79 3.77 -13.00
C ALA A 179 -1.05 3.30 -14.27
N ARG A 180 -1.35 3.91 -15.43
CA ARG A 180 -0.70 3.57 -16.71
C ARG A 180 0.77 3.99 -16.76
N ASP A 181 1.10 5.17 -16.25
CA ASP A 181 2.48 5.68 -16.24
C ASP A 181 3.35 4.83 -15.31
N ARG A 182 2.85 4.48 -14.11
CA ARG A 182 3.51 3.56 -13.18
C ARG A 182 3.72 2.18 -13.81
N LEU A 183 2.67 1.60 -14.41
CA LEU A 183 2.74 0.30 -15.07
C LEU A 183 3.78 0.28 -16.19
N LYS A 184 3.84 1.36 -16.99
CA LYS A 184 4.84 1.51 -18.05
C LYS A 184 6.25 1.55 -17.47
N SER A 185 6.50 2.42 -16.50
CA SER A 185 7.81 2.57 -15.86
C SER A 185 8.31 1.27 -15.24
N LEU A 186 7.44 0.52 -14.56
CA LEU A 186 7.79 -0.78 -13.97
C LEU A 186 8.14 -1.82 -15.04
N ARG A 187 7.35 -1.91 -16.12
CA ARG A 187 7.64 -2.84 -17.23
C ARG A 187 8.93 -2.47 -17.96
N ASP A 188 9.19 -1.17 -18.13
CA ASP A 188 10.43 -0.71 -18.74
C ASP A 188 11.64 -1.02 -17.86
N ASN A 189 11.51 -0.92 -16.52
CA ASN A 189 12.55 -1.32 -15.58
C ASN A 189 12.79 -2.83 -15.60
N ILE A 190 11.74 -3.65 -15.51
CA ILE A 190 11.84 -5.12 -15.59
C ILE A 190 12.56 -5.54 -16.89
N ARG A 191 12.18 -4.97 -18.04
CA ARG A 191 12.83 -5.26 -19.32
C ARG A 191 14.30 -4.85 -19.37
N LYS A 192 14.65 -3.72 -18.74
CA LYS A 192 16.05 -3.29 -18.63
C LYS A 192 16.86 -4.27 -17.78
N ASP A 193 16.32 -4.68 -16.63
CA ASP A 193 16.96 -5.62 -15.72
C ASP A 193 17.14 -6.99 -16.40
N GLU A 194 16.12 -7.50 -17.08
CA GLU A 194 16.19 -8.74 -17.87
C GLU A 194 17.27 -8.65 -18.96
N LYS A 195 17.37 -7.52 -19.67
CA LYS A 195 18.38 -7.31 -20.71
C LYS A 195 19.80 -7.25 -20.14
N ILE A 196 19.99 -6.61 -18.99
CA ILE A 196 21.27 -6.59 -18.28
C ILE A 196 21.64 -8.01 -17.88
N GLN A 197 20.72 -8.77 -17.28
CA GLN A 197 20.95 -10.15 -16.88
C GLN A 197 21.31 -11.05 -18.07
N GLN A 198 20.57 -10.98 -19.19
CA GLN A 198 20.90 -11.72 -20.41
C GLN A 198 22.28 -11.37 -20.96
N THR A 199 22.66 -10.10 -20.88
CA THR A 199 23.99 -9.63 -21.31
C THR A 199 25.08 -10.24 -20.43
N LEU A 200 24.92 -10.20 -19.10
CA LEU A 200 25.87 -10.80 -18.16
C LEU A 200 26.00 -12.30 -18.38
N VAL A 201 24.89 -13.03 -18.54
CA VAL A 201 24.93 -14.48 -18.84
C VAL A 201 25.71 -14.74 -20.12
N SER A 202 25.42 -14.01 -21.20
CA SER A 202 26.12 -14.19 -22.48
C SER A 202 27.61 -13.87 -22.40
N LEU A 203 28.01 -12.84 -21.65
CA LEU A 203 29.43 -12.51 -21.43
C LEU A 203 30.14 -13.60 -20.64
N CYS A 204 29.49 -14.14 -19.60
CA CYS A 204 30.01 -15.25 -18.81
C CYS A 204 30.24 -16.49 -19.68
N GLU A 205 29.23 -16.91 -20.45
CA GLU A 205 29.32 -18.07 -21.37
C GLU A 205 30.42 -17.88 -22.43
N LYS A 206 30.58 -16.66 -22.97
CA LYS A 206 31.65 -16.35 -23.92
C LYS A 206 33.04 -16.46 -23.29
N THR A 207 33.23 -15.94 -22.09
CA THR A 207 34.52 -16.02 -21.38
C THR A 207 34.84 -17.46 -20.99
N GLU A 208 33.86 -18.24 -20.53
CA GLU A 208 34.02 -19.67 -20.25
C GLU A 208 34.33 -20.48 -21.52
N GLY A 209 33.72 -20.14 -22.66
CA GLY A 209 34.05 -20.74 -23.94
C GLY A 209 35.50 -20.41 -24.37
N LEU A 210 35.92 -19.16 -24.18
CA LEU A 210 37.28 -18.71 -24.47
C LEU A 210 38.32 -19.42 -23.59
N SER A 211 38.02 -19.61 -22.31
CA SER A 211 38.93 -20.27 -21.36
C SER A 211 39.16 -21.75 -21.63
N ARG A 212 38.23 -22.41 -22.33
CA ARG A 212 38.35 -23.82 -22.75
C ARG A 212 38.95 -23.98 -24.15
N SER A 213 39.14 -22.89 -24.88
CA SER A 213 39.67 -22.92 -26.24
C SER A 213 41.19 -23.06 -26.27
N ALA A 214 41.74 -23.53 -27.40
CA ALA A 214 43.18 -23.52 -27.61
C ALA A 214 43.70 -22.08 -27.71
N PHE A 215 44.97 -21.87 -27.34
CA PHE A 215 45.60 -20.56 -27.45
C PHE A 215 45.59 -20.06 -28.90
N THR A 216 45.22 -18.78 -29.07
CA THR A 216 45.36 -18.05 -30.33
C THR A 216 45.98 -16.69 -30.06
N PRO A 217 46.73 -16.09 -31.02
CA PRO A 217 47.29 -14.74 -30.85
C PRO A 217 46.25 -13.64 -30.57
N LEU A 218 44.97 -13.88 -30.87
CA LEU A 218 43.88 -12.94 -30.66
C LEU A 218 43.27 -13.03 -29.25
N LEU A 219 43.54 -14.10 -28.50
CA LEU A 219 42.93 -14.39 -27.21
C LEU A 219 43.11 -13.24 -26.18
N PRO A 220 44.29 -12.59 -26.04
CA PRO A 220 44.44 -11.45 -25.13
C PRO A 220 43.47 -10.29 -25.43
N ASN A 221 43.32 -9.95 -26.71
CA ASN A 221 42.43 -8.88 -27.14
C ASN A 221 40.95 -9.25 -26.95
N GLN A 222 40.60 -10.51 -27.22
CA GLN A 222 39.24 -11.02 -26.99
C GLN A 222 38.88 -11.00 -25.50
N LEU A 223 39.79 -11.44 -24.64
CA LEU A 223 39.60 -11.40 -23.19
C LEU A 223 39.47 -9.96 -22.67
N GLN A 224 40.32 -9.04 -23.13
CA GLN A 224 40.25 -7.64 -22.74
C GLN A 224 38.91 -7.01 -23.14
N HIS A 225 38.43 -7.27 -24.35
CA HIS A 225 37.12 -6.80 -24.81
C HIS A 225 35.97 -7.35 -23.96
N LEU A 226 35.99 -8.64 -23.61
CA LEU A 226 34.99 -9.24 -22.73
C LEU A 226 35.01 -8.64 -21.31
N LYS A 227 36.20 -8.40 -20.74
CA LYS A 227 36.37 -7.71 -19.45
C LYS A 227 35.80 -6.30 -19.48
N GLN A 228 36.02 -5.55 -20.56
CA GLN A 228 35.45 -4.22 -20.72
C GLN A 228 33.92 -4.27 -20.79
N GLN A 229 33.35 -5.15 -21.62
CA GLN A 229 31.90 -5.31 -21.73
C GLN A 229 31.25 -5.74 -20.40
N TRP A 230 31.95 -6.56 -19.61
CA TRP A 230 31.51 -6.95 -18.27
C TRP A 230 31.41 -5.75 -17.31
N GLN A 231 32.43 -4.88 -17.31
CA GLN A 231 32.43 -3.66 -16.50
C GLN A 231 31.34 -2.67 -16.93
N GLU A 232 31.07 -2.57 -18.23
CA GLU A 232 30.05 -1.67 -18.79
C GLU A 232 28.61 -2.14 -18.54
N ALA A 233 28.37 -3.45 -18.43
CA ALA A 233 27.02 -4.02 -18.30
C ALA A 233 26.29 -3.66 -16.99
N GLN A 234 26.97 -3.04 -16.00
CA GLN A 234 26.42 -2.56 -14.73
C GLN A 234 25.32 -3.45 -14.14
N GLY A 235 25.74 -4.59 -13.58
CA GLY A 235 24.91 -5.49 -12.80
C GLY A 235 25.82 -6.58 -12.21
N SER A 236 25.58 -6.97 -10.97
CA SER A 236 26.35 -8.04 -10.33
C SER A 236 25.39 -9.02 -9.67
N LEU A 237 25.32 -10.22 -10.23
CA LEU A 237 24.84 -11.40 -9.53
C LEU A 237 26.10 -12.11 -9.02
N SER A 238 26.19 -12.34 -7.71
CA SER A 238 27.40 -12.87 -7.05
C SER A 238 27.92 -14.15 -7.70
N GLU A 239 27.02 -15.01 -8.18
CA GLU A 239 27.36 -16.24 -8.90
C GLU A 239 27.97 -15.98 -10.28
N LEU A 240 27.38 -15.09 -11.09
CA LEU A 240 27.88 -14.80 -12.43
C LEU A 240 29.23 -14.06 -12.38
N ASP A 241 29.44 -13.20 -11.37
CA ASP A 241 30.72 -12.53 -11.18
C ASP A 241 31.84 -13.53 -10.84
N SER A 242 31.59 -14.46 -9.91
CA SER A 242 32.57 -15.51 -9.59
C SER A 242 32.91 -16.37 -10.81
N ARG A 243 31.90 -16.80 -11.58
CA ARG A 243 32.10 -17.57 -12.81
C ARG A 243 32.91 -16.81 -13.86
N PHE A 244 32.57 -15.53 -14.07
CA PHE A 244 33.28 -14.68 -15.02
C PHE A 244 34.75 -14.49 -14.62
N GLN A 245 35.03 -14.16 -13.35
CA GLN A 245 36.40 -13.98 -12.86
C GLN A 245 37.23 -15.27 -13.01
N GLN A 246 36.66 -16.42 -12.63
CA GLN A 246 37.35 -17.71 -12.77
C GLN A 246 37.70 -18.02 -14.23
N ALA A 247 36.76 -17.83 -15.16
CA ALA A 247 37.02 -18.05 -16.58
C ALA A 247 38.06 -17.05 -17.13
N ALA A 248 38.02 -15.80 -16.67
CA ALA A 248 38.96 -14.77 -17.07
C ALA A 248 40.40 -15.06 -16.56
N GLU A 249 40.53 -15.59 -15.33
CA GLU A 249 41.80 -16.04 -14.77
C GLU A 249 42.37 -17.23 -15.56
N GLN A 250 41.54 -18.22 -15.92
CA GLN A 250 41.95 -19.34 -16.77
C GLN A 250 42.48 -18.86 -18.14
N CYS A 251 41.80 -17.91 -18.77
CA CYS A 251 42.28 -17.30 -20.01
C CYS A 251 43.64 -16.63 -19.81
N GLN A 252 43.82 -15.92 -18.69
CA GLN A 252 45.07 -15.22 -18.37
C GLN A 252 46.25 -16.20 -18.21
N THR A 253 46.05 -17.31 -17.49
CA THR A 253 47.06 -18.37 -17.36
C THR A 253 47.43 -19.00 -18.71
N LEU A 254 46.44 -19.23 -19.59
CA LEU A 254 46.67 -19.71 -20.95
C LEU A 254 47.55 -18.75 -21.76
N ILE A 255 47.33 -17.44 -21.66
CA ILE A 255 48.16 -16.42 -22.32
C ILE A 255 49.60 -16.47 -21.82
N GLU A 256 49.78 -16.48 -20.50
CA GLU A 256 51.11 -16.43 -19.87
C GLU A 256 51.95 -17.66 -20.20
N SER A 257 51.33 -18.84 -20.22
CA SER A 257 52.01 -20.10 -20.58
C SER A 257 52.53 -20.16 -22.02
N HIS A 258 52.03 -19.32 -22.93
CA HIS A 258 52.44 -19.25 -24.34
C HIS A 258 53.23 -17.98 -24.68
N ALA A 259 53.43 -17.08 -23.70
CA ALA A 259 54.20 -15.86 -23.85
C ALA A 259 55.68 -16.01 -23.42
N GLY A 260 56.03 -17.13 -22.78
CA GLY A 260 57.40 -17.52 -22.41
C GLY A 260 57.98 -18.60 -23.32
#